data_AF-A0A0C2XG09-F1
#
_entry.id   AF-A0A0C2XG09-F1
#
_cell.length_a   1.000
_cell.length_b   1.000
_cell.length_c   1.000
_cell.angle_alpha   90.00
_cell.angle_beta   90.00
_cell.angle_gamma   90.00
#
_symmetry.space_group_name_H-M   'P 1'
#
loop_
_entity.id
_entity.type
_entity.pdbx_description
1 polymer ?
#
loop_
_entity_poly.entity_id
_entity_poly.type
_entity_poly.pdbx_seq_one_letter_code
_entity_poly.pdbx_strand_id
1 'polypeptide(L)'
;MLGIWPSSLSLETWCPPTPPSFSFSNVEVLKWSTPLCFSFPGLGDPTCLPKLNALEYNAEGVSKLLLTTRPIQRLQVADIHHHDRRQLSIALQSSPGHLTHIIFKGFNGSKGIIKATPLLFVRLQHVGSIPWFSRQRDAIAFIDSHLSVLKLLPHLTSLDALAGPDGNQWTNAVLVHLNKLHHKLRKVLVHGPRCFVWKRQGEIWEKREVSRFTSWDIIRGACD
;
A
#
# COMPACT_ATOMS: atom_id res chain seq x y z
N MET A 1 4.06 20.25 28.94
CA MET A 1 4.14 18.81 29.22
C MET A 1 4.45 18.08 27.91
N LEU A 2 5.66 17.55 27.78
CA LEU A 2 6.05 16.70 26.65
C LEU A 2 5.58 15.27 26.95
N GLY A 3 4.38 14.92 26.46
CA GLY A 3 3.91 13.55 26.48
C GLY A 3 4.69 12.74 25.43
N ILE A 4 5.27 11.61 25.85
CA ILE A 4 5.83 10.63 24.93
C ILE A 4 4.64 9.90 24.29
N TRP A 5 4.32 10.24 23.05
CA TRP A 5 3.26 9.58 22.29
C TRP A 5 3.80 8.32 21.60
N PRO A 6 3.00 7.25 21.49
CA PRO A 6 3.39 6.01 20.81
C PRO A 6 3.72 6.27 19.32
N SER A 7 4.62 5.44 18.76
CA SER A 7 5.05 5.49 17.34
C SER A 7 3.92 5.19 16.34
N SER A 8 2.80 4.66 16.84
CA SER A 8 1.56 4.44 16.11
C SER A 8 0.42 5.13 16.86
N LEU A 9 -0.36 5.96 16.18
CA LEU A 9 -1.48 6.67 16.77
C LEU A 9 -2.80 6.13 16.19
N SER A 10 -3.66 5.62 17.08
CA SER A 10 -5.07 5.35 16.80
C SER A 10 -5.87 6.40 17.56
N LEU A 11 -6.56 7.29 16.85
CA LEU A 11 -7.24 8.44 17.47
C LEU A 11 -8.56 7.99 18.12
N GLU A 12 -8.62 8.07 19.45
CA GLU A 12 -9.87 8.13 20.23
C GLU A 12 -10.03 9.53 20.84
N THR A 13 -11.28 9.95 20.99
CA THR A 13 -11.79 11.32 21.22
C THR A 13 -11.10 12.14 22.32
N TRP A 14 -10.56 13.33 22.01
CA TRP A 14 -10.14 14.34 23.00
C TRP A 14 -10.25 15.78 22.44
N CYS A 15 -10.83 16.72 23.20
CA CYS A 15 -11.06 18.13 22.81
C CYS A 15 -10.62 19.13 23.90
N PRO A 16 -9.50 19.86 23.74
CA PRO A 16 -9.19 21.02 24.58
C PRO A 16 -9.63 22.37 23.94
N PRO A 17 -9.80 23.46 24.73
CA PRO A 17 -10.48 24.70 24.33
C PRO A 17 -9.61 25.73 23.59
N THR A 18 -8.33 25.45 23.40
CA THR A 18 -7.35 26.23 22.64
C THR A 18 -6.54 25.22 21.84
N PRO A 19 -6.18 25.43 20.56
CA PRO A 19 -5.33 24.48 19.87
C PRO A 19 -3.86 24.75 20.27
N PRO A 20 -3.20 23.90 21.09
CA PRO A 20 -1.76 23.87 21.06
C PRO A 20 -1.29 23.68 19.63
N SER A 21 -0.10 24.19 19.29
CA SER A 21 0.65 23.68 18.16
C SER A 21 0.93 22.19 18.44
N PHE A 22 0.02 21.31 18.00
CA PHE A 22 0.19 19.89 18.14
C PHE A 22 1.25 19.46 17.13
N SER A 23 2.45 19.16 17.61
CA SER A 23 3.47 18.47 16.83
C SER A 23 3.55 17.04 17.32
N PHE A 24 3.08 16.12 16.49
CA PHE A 24 3.21 14.68 16.66
C PHE A 24 4.54 14.24 16.04
N SER A 25 5.65 14.64 16.67
CA SER A 25 7.01 14.48 16.14
C SER A 25 7.46 13.02 15.96
N ASN A 26 6.74 12.06 16.55
CA ASN A 26 7.10 10.64 16.56
C ASN A 26 6.16 9.75 15.74
N VAL A 27 5.12 10.32 15.12
CA VAL A 27 4.18 9.54 14.34
C VAL A 27 4.75 9.34 12.94
N GLU A 28 5.03 8.08 12.62
CA GLU A 28 5.60 7.66 11.33
C GLU A 28 4.54 7.03 10.41
N VAL A 29 3.47 6.50 11.01
CA VAL A 29 2.40 5.77 10.32
C VAL A 29 1.03 6.27 10.76
N LEU A 30 0.10 6.46 9.81
CA LEU A 30 -1.26 6.95 10.08
C LEU A 30 -2.32 6.14 9.32
N LYS A 31 -3.29 5.59 10.06
CA LYS A 31 -4.45 4.86 9.55
C LYS A 31 -5.73 5.41 10.16
N TRP A 32 -6.84 5.32 9.42
CA TRP A 32 -8.15 5.76 9.90
C TRP A 32 -8.92 4.57 10.48
N SER A 33 -9.45 4.71 11.69
CA SER A 33 -10.39 3.76 12.29
C SER A 33 -11.85 4.14 11.99
N THR A 34 -12.12 5.43 11.80
CA THR A 34 -13.44 5.99 11.46
C THR A 34 -13.28 7.18 10.49
N PRO A 35 -14.32 7.53 9.71
CA PRO A 35 -14.36 8.80 8.99
C PRO A 35 -14.22 9.92 10.02
N LEU A 36 -13.20 10.76 9.88
CA LEU A 36 -13.05 11.90 10.77
C LEU A 36 -14.12 12.93 10.43
N CYS A 37 -15.17 13.02 11.25
CA CYS A 37 -16.13 14.12 11.18
C CYS A 37 -15.53 15.47 11.61
N PHE A 38 -14.24 15.52 11.96
CA PHE A 38 -13.58 16.72 12.50
C PHE A 38 -12.31 17.06 11.75
N SER A 39 -12.19 18.34 11.38
CA SER A 39 -10.94 18.98 10.99
C SER A 39 -10.02 19.01 12.22
N PHE A 40 -9.15 18.01 12.36
CA PHE A 40 -8.15 17.99 13.44
C PHE A 40 -7.26 19.25 13.33
N PRO A 41 -7.24 20.11 14.37
CA PRO A 41 -6.41 21.31 14.35
C PRO A 41 -4.94 20.92 14.15
N GLY A 42 -4.28 21.55 13.19
CA GLY A 42 -2.86 21.33 12.90
C GLY A 42 -2.55 20.27 11.83
N LEU A 43 -3.48 19.38 11.43
CA LEU A 43 -3.18 18.40 10.37
C LEU A 43 -2.91 19.00 8.99
N GLY A 44 -3.40 20.23 8.75
CA GLY A 44 -3.05 20.99 7.55
C GLY A 44 -1.69 21.68 7.60
N ASP A 45 -1.05 21.69 8.77
CA ASP A 45 0.33 22.14 8.90
C ASP A 45 1.28 20.97 8.56
N PRO A 46 2.14 21.10 7.53
CA PRO A 46 3.12 20.06 7.20
C PRO A 46 4.07 19.75 8.36
N THR A 47 4.27 20.68 9.31
CA THR A 47 5.15 20.51 10.49
C THR A 47 4.51 19.71 11.64
N CYS A 48 3.20 19.46 11.60
CA CYS A 48 2.48 18.75 12.65
C CYS A 48 2.88 17.26 12.75
N LEU A 49 3.36 16.66 11.67
CA LEU A 49 3.65 15.22 11.56
C LEU A 49 4.89 15.03 10.66
N PRO A 50 6.06 15.51 11.11
CA PRO A 50 7.24 15.67 10.27
C PRO A 50 7.88 14.33 9.87
N LYS A 51 7.60 13.25 10.61
CA LYS A 51 8.12 11.90 10.34
C LYS A 51 7.15 10.98 9.60
N LEU A 52 5.94 11.47 9.27
CA LEU A 52 4.92 10.66 8.63
C LEU A 52 5.41 10.19 7.25
N ASN A 53 5.55 8.89 7.09
CA ASN A 53 6.02 8.26 5.86
C ASN A 53 5.07 7.16 5.35
N ALA A 54 4.18 6.63 6.21
CA ALA A 54 3.17 5.65 5.85
C ALA A 54 1.75 6.17 6.10
N LEU A 55 0.86 6.02 5.13
CA LEU A 55 -0.48 6.61 5.17
C LEU A 55 -1.52 5.64 4.62
N GLU A 56 -2.70 5.61 5.24
CA GLU A 56 -3.92 5.14 4.58
C GLU A 56 -4.63 6.31 3.89
N TYR A 57 -4.88 6.18 2.59
CA TYR A 57 -5.70 7.10 1.81
C TYR A 57 -7.12 6.57 1.70
N ASN A 58 -8.09 7.38 2.15
CA ASN A 58 -9.51 7.04 2.18
C ASN A 58 -10.38 8.05 1.43
N ALA A 59 -9.77 8.91 0.58
CA ALA A 59 -10.42 10.01 -0.14
C ALA A 59 -10.97 11.16 0.72
N GLU A 60 -10.88 11.08 2.05
CA GLU A 60 -11.21 12.20 2.93
C GLU A 60 -10.22 13.36 2.76
N GLY A 61 -10.69 14.59 3.02
CA GLY A 61 -9.92 15.81 2.81
C GLY A 61 -8.56 15.80 3.51
N VAL A 62 -8.48 15.21 4.71
CA VAL A 62 -7.23 15.09 5.46
C VAL A 62 -6.25 14.15 4.78
N SER A 63 -6.67 12.94 4.38
CA SER A 63 -5.77 11.97 3.72
C SER A 63 -5.24 12.52 2.39
N LYS A 64 -6.08 13.26 1.65
CA LYS A 64 -5.69 13.98 0.45
C LYS A 64 -4.63 15.05 0.74
N LEU A 65 -4.89 15.92 1.71
CA LEU A 65 -3.98 17.00 2.08
C LEU A 65 -2.61 16.45 2.50
N LEU A 66 -2.60 15.40 3.32
CA LEU A 66 -1.38 14.73 3.76
C LEU A 66 -0.60 14.11 2.59
N LEU A 67 -1.29 13.44 1.67
CA LEU A 67 -0.65 12.87 0.48
C LEU A 67 -0.11 13.95 -0.48
N THR A 68 -0.79 15.09 -0.61
CA THR A 68 -0.36 16.18 -1.49
C THR A 68 0.82 16.99 -0.95
N THR A 69 0.95 17.09 0.37
CA THR A 69 1.91 18.00 1.01
C THR A 69 3.13 17.31 1.59
N ARG A 70 3.18 15.97 1.56
CA ARG A 70 4.25 15.21 2.22
C ARG A 70 4.85 14.11 1.36
N PRO A 71 6.14 13.79 1.56
CA PRO A 71 6.84 12.74 0.84
C PRO A 71 6.48 11.34 1.38
N ILE A 72 5.20 10.96 1.29
CA ILE A 72 4.72 9.64 1.71
C ILE A 72 5.42 8.55 0.88
N GLN A 73 5.96 7.54 1.57
CA GLN A 73 6.68 6.43 0.95
C GLN A 73 5.84 5.16 0.89
N ARG A 74 4.95 4.94 1.86
CA ARG A 74 4.14 3.73 1.95
C ARG A 74 2.66 4.09 2.00
N LEU A 75 1.88 3.62 1.03
CA LEU A 75 0.49 4.03 0.88
C LEU A 75 -0.45 2.82 0.85
N GLN A 76 -1.38 2.75 1.79
CA GLN A 76 -2.57 1.91 1.65
C GLN A 76 -3.69 2.75 1.04
N VAL A 77 -4.23 2.36 -0.11
CA VAL A 77 -5.43 2.98 -0.67
C VAL A 77 -6.62 2.13 -0.23
N ALA A 78 -7.52 2.72 0.56
CA ALA A 78 -8.76 2.11 0.99
C ALA A 78 -9.70 1.85 -0.20
N ASP A 79 -10.85 1.23 0.06
CA ASP A 79 -11.85 1.01 -0.99
C ASP A 79 -12.55 2.34 -1.30
N ILE A 80 -12.01 3.06 -2.29
CA ILE A 80 -12.48 4.38 -2.70
C ILE A 80 -13.40 4.26 -3.91
N HIS A 81 -14.40 5.15 -4.00
CA HIS A 81 -15.34 5.15 -5.11
C HIS A 81 -14.62 5.50 -6.43
N HIS A 82 -15.20 5.10 -7.56
CA HIS A 82 -14.62 5.37 -8.87
C HIS A 82 -14.36 6.88 -9.10
N HIS A 83 -15.26 7.73 -8.61
CA HIS A 83 -15.13 9.19 -8.72
C HIS A 83 -13.92 9.76 -7.97
N ASP A 84 -13.50 9.12 -6.87
CA ASP A 84 -12.38 9.58 -6.04
C ASP A 84 -11.00 9.21 -6.60
N ARG A 85 -10.96 8.31 -7.61
CA ARG A 85 -9.71 7.92 -8.26
C ARG A 85 -9.01 9.08 -8.95
N ARG A 86 -9.78 10.02 -9.51
CA ARG A 86 -9.21 11.25 -10.09
C ARG A 86 -8.52 12.08 -9.02
N GLN A 87 -9.11 12.19 -7.84
CA GLN A 87 -8.52 12.93 -6.72
C GLN A 87 -7.25 12.26 -6.21
N LEU A 88 -7.24 10.92 -6.12
CA LEU A 88 -6.04 10.16 -5.80
C LEU A 88 -4.91 10.44 -6.80
N SER A 89 -5.19 10.40 -8.10
CA SER A 89 -4.19 10.71 -9.13
C SER A 89 -3.62 12.13 -8.99
N ILE A 90 -4.48 13.12 -8.73
CA ILE A 90 -4.04 14.50 -8.50
C ILE A 90 -3.14 14.57 -7.26
N ALA A 91 -3.53 13.90 -6.17
CA ALA A 91 -2.75 13.89 -4.94
C ALA A 91 -1.37 13.24 -5.12
N LEU A 92 -1.30 12.12 -5.84
CA LEU A 92 -0.05 11.45 -6.18
C LEU A 92 0.87 12.30 -7.07
N GLN A 93 0.29 13.12 -7.96
CA GLN A 93 1.04 14.03 -8.82
C GLN A 93 1.66 15.21 -8.05
N SER A 94 1.11 15.60 -6.90
CA SER A 94 1.64 16.71 -6.10
C SER A 94 2.95 16.37 -5.39
N SER A 95 3.23 15.09 -5.13
CA SER A 95 4.46 14.61 -4.48
C SER A 95 5.01 13.36 -5.19
N PRO A 96 5.45 13.48 -6.44
CA PRO A 96 5.80 12.34 -7.29
C PRO A 96 7.11 11.67 -6.85
N GLY A 97 7.21 10.35 -7.04
CA GLY A 97 8.49 9.63 -6.93
C GLY A 97 8.96 9.29 -5.52
N HIS A 98 8.13 9.51 -4.48
CA HIS A 98 8.45 9.12 -3.10
C HIS A 98 8.00 7.70 -2.75
N LEU A 99 6.98 7.19 -3.44
CA LEU A 99 6.38 5.91 -3.12
C LEU A 99 7.31 4.72 -3.38
N THR A 100 7.53 3.93 -2.33
CA THR A 100 8.21 2.64 -2.36
C THR A 100 7.23 1.48 -2.20
N HIS A 101 6.12 1.68 -1.49
CA HIS A 101 5.09 0.67 -1.28
C HIS A 101 3.70 1.24 -1.56
N ILE A 102 2.89 0.49 -2.31
CA ILE A 102 1.47 0.83 -2.47
C ILE A 102 0.60 -0.42 -2.45
N ILE A 103 -0.48 -0.40 -1.68
CA ILE A 103 -1.46 -1.49 -1.63
C ILE A 103 -2.84 -0.91 -1.87
N PHE A 104 -3.54 -1.41 -2.89
CA PHE A 104 -4.87 -0.95 -3.24
C PHE A 104 -5.89 -1.99 -2.82
N LYS A 105 -6.81 -1.69 -1.88
CA LYS A 105 -7.87 -2.66 -1.53
C LYS A 105 -8.64 -3.20 -2.75
N GLY A 106 -8.73 -2.41 -3.85
CA GLY A 106 -9.20 -2.85 -5.16
C GLY A 106 -8.16 -2.71 -6.29
N PHE A 107 -7.46 -3.79 -6.63
CA PHE A 107 -6.38 -3.79 -7.64
C PHE A 107 -6.83 -3.53 -9.09
N ASN A 108 -8.05 -3.87 -9.48
CA ASN A 108 -8.50 -3.60 -10.85
C ASN A 108 -8.57 -2.10 -11.16
N GLY A 109 -8.90 -1.26 -10.16
CA GLY A 109 -8.90 0.19 -10.32
C GLY A 109 -7.50 0.81 -10.42
N SER A 110 -6.50 0.16 -9.83
CA SER A 110 -5.14 0.71 -9.74
C SER A 110 -4.33 0.56 -11.02
N LYS A 111 -4.61 -0.47 -11.82
CA LYS A 111 -3.96 -0.68 -13.13
C LYS A 111 -4.07 0.54 -14.03
N GLY A 112 -5.25 1.18 -14.05
CA GLY A 112 -5.48 2.39 -14.85
C GLY A 112 -4.58 3.54 -14.41
N ILE A 113 -4.40 3.73 -13.10
CA ILE A 113 -3.56 4.79 -12.53
C ILE A 113 -2.08 4.54 -12.88
N ILE A 114 -1.59 3.31 -12.67
CA ILE A 114 -0.21 2.93 -12.98
C ILE A 114 0.07 3.11 -14.48
N LYS A 115 -0.85 2.65 -15.34
CA LYS A 115 -0.69 2.76 -16.81
C LYS A 115 -0.70 4.21 -17.29
N ALA A 116 -1.55 5.06 -16.71
CA ALA A 116 -1.66 6.46 -17.10
C ALA A 116 -0.46 7.30 -16.63
N THR A 117 0.15 6.95 -15.49
CA THR A 117 1.16 7.78 -14.83
C THR A 117 2.33 6.97 -14.25
N PRO A 118 3.05 6.18 -15.06
CA PRO A 118 4.11 5.29 -14.57
C PRO A 118 5.26 6.05 -13.90
N LEU A 119 5.51 7.30 -14.30
CA LEU A 119 6.56 8.15 -13.73
C LEU A 119 6.36 8.47 -12.24
N LEU A 120 5.13 8.37 -11.71
CA LEU A 120 4.87 8.56 -10.28
C LEU A 120 5.43 7.40 -9.44
N PHE A 121 5.65 6.25 -10.07
CA PHE A 121 5.98 4.97 -9.42
C PHE A 121 7.42 4.53 -9.71
N VAL A 122 8.30 5.44 -10.08
CA VAL A 122 9.70 5.13 -10.44
C VAL A 122 10.51 4.52 -9.29
N ARG A 123 10.16 4.79 -8.03
CA ARG A 123 10.83 4.18 -6.85
C ARG A 123 10.05 3.01 -6.25
N LEU A 124 8.95 2.61 -6.88
CA LEU A 124 8.03 1.63 -6.31
C LEU A 124 8.67 0.24 -6.28
N GLN A 125 8.78 -0.31 -5.09
CA GLN A 125 9.38 -1.62 -4.80
C GLN A 125 8.33 -2.68 -4.50
N HIS A 126 7.16 -2.27 -4.00
CA HIS A 126 6.09 -3.18 -3.61
C HIS A 126 4.72 -2.71 -4.10
N VAL A 127 3.94 -3.64 -4.68
CA VAL A 127 2.55 -3.44 -5.10
C VAL A 127 1.67 -4.53 -4.52
N GLY A 128 0.56 -4.17 -3.90
CA GLY A 128 -0.30 -5.12 -3.22
C GLY A 128 -1.74 -5.23 -3.68
N SER A 129 -2.40 -6.19 -3.02
CA SER A 129 -3.76 -6.69 -3.26
C SER A 129 -3.97 -7.29 -4.65
N ILE A 130 -2.96 -7.99 -5.19
CA ILE A 130 -3.16 -8.81 -6.38
C ILE A 130 -4.30 -9.80 -6.09
N PRO A 131 -5.41 -9.74 -6.85
CA PRO A 131 -6.60 -10.47 -6.48
C PRO A 131 -6.38 -11.96 -6.73
N TRP A 132 -7.09 -12.76 -5.96
CA TRP A 132 -7.18 -14.19 -6.20
C TRP A 132 -7.86 -14.49 -7.54
N PHE A 133 -7.32 -15.44 -8.31
CA PHE A 133 -7.70 -15.71 -9.70
C PHE A 133 -8.25 -17.13 -9.94
N SER A 134 -8.76 -17.82 -8.91
CA SER A 134 -9.28 -19.19 -9.07
C SER A 134 -10.40 -19.36 -10.09
N ARG A 135 -11.18 -18.31 -10.34
CA ARG A 135 -12.28 -18.35 -11.31
C ARG A 135 -11.77 -18.35 -12.75
N GLN A 136 -10.49 -18.08 -12.97
CA GLN A 136 -9.86 -18.21 -14.27
C GLN A 136 -9.27 -19.61 -14.40
N ARG A 137 -9.67 -20.34 -15.44
CA ARG A 137 -9.15 -21.68 -15.74
C ARG A 137 -7.63 -21.70 -15.94
N ASP A 138 -7.03 -20.54 -16.21
CA ASP A 138 -5.60 -20.40 -16.48
C ASP A 138 -5.00 -19.19 -15.73
N ALA A 139 -4.15 -19.50 -14.75
CA ALA A 139 -3.41 -18.52 -13.95
C ALA A 139 -2.41 -17.71 -14.79
N ILE A 140 -1.83 -18.31 -15.83
CA ILE A 140 -0.88 -17.65 -16.72
C ILE A 140 -1.61 -16.61 -17.57
N ALA A 141 -2.75 -16.98 -18.15
CA ALA A 141 -3.60 -16.04 -18.89
C ALA A 141 -4.05 -14.87 -18.02
N PHE A 142 -4.35 -15.10 -16.74
CA PHE A 142 -4.62 -14.01 -15.79
C PHE A 142 -3.41 -13.09 -15.63
N ILE A 143 -2.23 -13.63 -15.36
CA ILE A 143 -1.00 -12.85 -15.21
C ILE A 143 -0.77 -11.96 -16.44
N ASP A 144 -0.87 -12.52 -17.64
CA ASP A 144 -0.59 -11.77 -18.87
C ASP A 144 -1.61 -10.66 -19.12
N SER A 145 -2.89 -10.91 -18.86
CA SER A 145 -3.96 -9.93 -19.08
C SER A 145 -4.06 -8.88 -17.97
N HIS A 146 -3.78 -9.25 -16.72
CA HIS A 146 -4.04 -8.40 -15.55
C HIS A 146 -2.77 -7.82 -14.92
N LEU A 147 -1.62 -8.49 -15.02
CA LEU A 147 -0.37 -8.08 -14.36
C LEU A 147 0.70 -7.56 -15.32
N SER A 148 0.45 -7.55 -16.63
CA SER A 148 1.38 -6.97 -17.61
C SER A 148 1.75 -5.50 -17.34
N VAL A 149 0.87 -4.74 -16.68
CA VAL A 149 1.13 -3.36 -16.24
C VAL A 149 2.34 -3.24 -15.29
N LEU A 150 2.68 -4.32 -14.56
CA LEU A 150 3.81 -4.32 -13.64
C LEU A 150 5.16 -4.11 -14.35
N LYS A 151 5.24 -4.39 -15.66
CA LYS A 151 6.43 -4.11 -16.49
C LYS A 151 6.83 -2.64 -16.48
N LEU A 152 5.87 -1.74 -16.19
CA LEU A 152 6.10 -0.30 -16.11
C LEU A 152 6.81 0.14 -14.83
N LEU A 153 7.06 -0.78 -13.88
CA LEU A 153 7.57 -0.48 -12.54
C LEU A 153 9.03 -0.98 -12.39
N PRO A 154 10.05 -0.20 -12.78
CA PRO A 154 11.42 -0.70 -12.96
C PRO A 154 12.13 -1.21 -11.70
N HIS A 155 11.64 -0.85 -10.51
CA HIS A 155 12.21 -1.23 -9.22
C HIS A 155 11.32 -2.18 -8.40
N LEU A 156 10.24 -2.70 -8.98
CA LEU A 156 9.36 -3.64 -8.30
C LEU A 156 10.15 -4.91 -7.95
N THR A 157 10.13 -5.28 -6.67
CA THR A 157 10.81 -6.46 -6.13
C THR A 157 9.88 -7.33 -5.31
N SER A 158 8.72 -6.80 -4.91
CA SER A 158 7.78 -7.51 -4.07
C SER A 158 6.33 -7.27 -4.48
N LEU A 159 5.50 -8.29 -4.25
CA LEU A 159 4.05 -8.22 -4.41
C LEU A 159 3.34 -8.67 -3.15
N ASP A 160 2.15 -8.13 -2.94
CA ASP A 160 1.17 -8.61 -1.97
C ASP A 160 -0.06 -9.14 -2.69
N ALA A 161 -0.50 -10.33 -2.31
CA ALA A 161 -1.56 -11.06 -2.99
C ALA A 161 -2.56 -11.68 -2.02
N LEU A 162 -3.80 -11.79 -2.48
CA LEU A 162 -4.88 -12.41 -1.73
C LEU A 162 -4.90 -13.93 -1.93
N ALA A 163 -5.02 -14.67 -0.83
CA ALA A 163 -5.33 -16.08 -0.81
C ALA A 163 -6.83 -16.32 -1.02
N GLY A 164 -7.16 -17.37 -1.77
CA GLY A 164 -8.53 -17.81 -1.97
C GLY A 164 -9.06 -18.71 -0.86
N PRO A 165 -10.40 -18.86 -0.76
CA PRO A 165 -11.05 -19.90 0.05
C PRO A 165 -10.68 -21.32 -0.40
N ASP A 166 -10.54 -21.57 -1.71
CA ASP A 166 -10.34 -22.93 -2.26
C ASP A 166 -8.88 -23.38 -2.34
N GLY A 167 -7.96 -22.62 -1.73
CA GLY A 167 -6.54 -22.95 -1.67
C GLY A 167 -5.61 -22.00 -2.44
N ASN A 168 -4.33 -22.40 -2.51
CA ASN A 168 -3.24 -21.57 -3.02
C ASN A 168 -2.97 -21.83 -4.51
N GLN A 169 -3.27 -20.85 -5.37
CA GLN A 169 -2.87 -20.86 -6.78
C GLN A 169 -1.54 -20.13 -7.07
N TRP A 170 -0.92 -19.53 -6.07
CA TRP A 170 0.47 -19.06 -6.14
C TRP A 170 1.40 -20.26 -6.05
N THR A 171 1.58 -20.93 -7.19
CA THR A 171 2.49 -22.06 -7.37
C THR A 171 3.85 -21.60 -7.88
N ASN A 172 4.86 -22.46 -7.81
CA ASN A 172 6.18 -22.17 -8.37
C ASN A 172 6.10 -21.81 -9.87
N ALA A 173 5.29 -22.53 -10.66
CA ALA A 173 5.10 -22.26 -12.09
C ALA A 173 4.56 -20.83 -12.35
N VAL A 174 3.58 -20.38 -11.57
CA VAL A 174 3.02 -19.02 -11.64
C VAL A 174 4.09 -17.98 -11.30
N LEU A 175 4.91 -18.23 -10.28
CA LEU A 175 5.99 -17.32 -9.86
C LEU A 175 7.12 -17.25 -10.89
N VAL A 176 7.48 -18.38 -11.51
CA VAL A 176 8.45 -18.43 -12.62
C VAL A 176 7.94 -17.64 -13.81
N HIS A 177 6.65 -17.78 -14.18
CA HIS A 177 6.06 -16.99 -15.25
C HIS A 177 6.05 -15.48 -14.92
N LEU A 178 5.65 -15.12 -13.71
CA LEU A 178 5.64 -13.74 -13.26
C LEU A 178 7.04 -13.12 -13.24
N ASN A 179 8.07 -13.90 -12.90
CA ASN A 179 9.46 -13.49 -12.97
C ASN A 179 9.92 -13.20 -14.41
N LYS A 180 9.40 -13.92 -15.42
CA LYS A 180 9.68 -13.59 -16.83
C LYS A 180 9.10 -12.22 -17.22
N LEU A 181 7.97 -11.83 -16.63
CA LEU A 181 7.42 -10.48 -16.82
C LEU A 181 8.20 -9.42 -16.04
N HIS A 182 8.74 -9.78 -14.86
CA HIS A 182 9.48 -8.86 -14.01
C HIS A 182 10.66 -9.54 -13.31
N HIS A 183 11.83 -9.50 -13.94
CA HIS A 183 13.02 -10.26 -13.53
C HIS A 183 13.58 -9.90 -12.14
N LYS A 184 13.23 -8.71 -11.60
CA LYS A 184 13.67 -8.26 -10.28
C LYS A 184 12.74 -8.72 -9.16
N LEU A 185 11.61 -9.35 -9.46
CA LEU A 185 10.68 -9.84 -8.47
C LEU A 185 11.29 -10.96 -7.62
N ARG A 186 11.36 -10.74 -6.31
CA ARG A 186 12.01 -11.65 -5.35
C ARG A 186 11.11 -12.11 -4.22
N LYS A 187 9.96 -11.46 -4.02
CA LYS A 187 9.10 -11.73 -2.86
C LYS A 187 7.62 -11.62 -3.22
N VAL A 188 6.83 -12.64 -2.91
CA VAL A 188 5.36 -12.57 -2.99
C VAL A 188 4.80 -12.92 -1.61
N LEU A 189 4.20 -11.92 -0.96
CA LEU A 189 3.48 -12.08 0.29
C LEU A 189 2.04 -12.48 -0.05
N VAL A 190 1.55 -13.54 0.58
CA VAL A 190 0.18 -14.00 0.39
C VAL A 190 -0.54 -14.01 1.73
N HIS A 191 -1.68 -13.30 1.81
CA HIS A 191 -2.51 -13.21 3.02
C HIS A 191 -3.98 -13.56 2.77
N GLY A 192 -4.68 -13.89 3.85
CA GLY A 192 -6.05 -14.39 3.83
C GLY A 192 -6.24 -15.45 4.92
N PRO A 193 -6.98 -16.56 4.66
CA PRO A 193 -7.16 -17.63 5.64
C PRO A 193 -5.84 -18.26 6.11
N ARG A 194 -4.85 -18.34 5.21
CA ARG A 194 -3.46 -18.76 5.47
C ARG A 194 -2.51 -17.68 4.99
N CYS A 195 -1.42 -17.49 5.72
CA CYS A 195 -0.40 -16.47 5.42
C CYS A 195 0.94 -17.16 5.16
N PHE A 196 1.54 -16.87 4.01
CA PHE A 196 2.85 -17.39 3.64
C PHE A 196 3.57 -16.41 2.73
N VAL A 197 4.88 -16.60 2.62
CA VAL A 197 5.74 -15.80 1.76
C VAL A 197 6.46 -16.74 0.81
N TRP A 198 6.46 -16.39 -0.47
CA TRP A 198 7.39 -16.92 -1.44
C TRP A 198 8.59 -15.99 -1.54
N LYS A 199 9.79 -16.53 -1.32
CA LYS A 199 11.05 -15.79 -1.52
C LYS A 199 11.87 -16.47 -2.61
N ARG A 200 12.49 -15.66 -3.47
CA ARG A 200 13.38 -16.13 -4.53
C ARG A 200 14.83 -16.08 -4.05
N GLN A 201 15.51 -17.22 -4.11
CA GLN A 201 16.96 -17.33 -3.88
C GLN A 201 17.60 -17.81 -5.18
N GLY A 202 18.27 -16.91 -5.91
CA GLY A 202 18.73 -17.18 -7.28
C GLY A 202 17.54 -17.44 -8.21
N GLU A 203 17.45 -18.65 -8.74
CA GLU A 203 16.37 -19.11 -9.63
C GLU A 203 15.28 -19.94 -8.91
N ILE A 204 15.46 -20.20 -7.61
CA ILE A 204 14.56 -21.07 -6.86
C ILE A 204 13.59 -20.23 -6.03
N TRP A 205 12.31 -20.61 -6.05
CA TRP A 205 11.27 -20.06 -5.19
C TRP A 205 11.01 -20.97 -4.01
N GLU A 206 11.15 -20.43 -2.80
CA GLU A 206 10.91 -21.13 -1.55
C GLU A 206 9.67 -20.57 -0.85
N LYS A 207 8.80 -21.46 -0.39
CA LYS A 207 7.61 -21.11 0.38
C LYS A 207 7.88 -21.24 1.87
N ARG A 208 7.50 -20.22 2.63
CA ARG A 208 7.52 -20.24 4.10
C ARG A 208 6.18 -19.78 4.66
N GLU A 209 5.56 -20.61 5.49
CA GLU A 209 4.38 -20.21 6.28
C GLU A 209 4.79 -19.16 7.33
N VAL A 210 3.94 -18.16 7.56
CA VAL A 210 4.20 -17.07 8.50
C VAL A 210 2.97 -16.77 9.35
N SER A 211 3.17 -16.03 10.44
CA SER A 211 2.08 -15.48 11.24
C SER A 211 1.15 -14.63 10.37
N ARG A 212 -0.12 -14.52 10.80
CA ARG A 212 -1.11 -13.69 10.10
C ARG A 212 -0.64 -12.25 10.03
N PHE A 213 -0.83 -11.64 8.86
CA PHE A 213 -0.56 -10.23 8.60
C PHE A 213 -1.64 -9.65 7.69
N THR A 214 -1.73 -8.33 7.67
CA THR A 214 -2.65 -7.55 6.85
C THR A 214 -1.88 -6.65 5.90
N SER A 215 -2.56 -6.07 4.92
CA SER A 215 -1.99 -5.01 4.08
C SER A 215 -1.41 -3.84 4.89
N TRP A 216 -2.02 -3.53 6.04
CA TRP A 216 -1.51 -2.47 6.90
C TRP A 216 -0.18 -2.85 7.57
N ASP A 217 0.03 -4.12 7.88
CA ASP A 217 1.30 -4.62 8.42
C ASP A 217 2.45 -4.44 7.44
N ILE A 218 2.19 -4.60 6.14
CA ILE A 218 3.17 -4.31 5.09
C ILE A 218 3.44 -2.81 5.00
N ILE A 219 2.38 -1.99 5.01
CA ILE A 219 2.52 -0.54 4.88
C ILE A 219 3.23 0.08 6.09
N ARG A 220 3.11 -0.48 7.30
CA ARG A 220 3.89 -0.06 8.47
C ARG A 220 5.28 -0.71 8.58
N GLY A 221 5.67 -1.56 7.63
CA GLY A 221 7.00 -2.19 7.58
C GLY A 221 7.20 -3.41 8.48
N ALA A 222 6.13 -3.97 9.06
CA ALA A 222 6.23 -5.18 9.88
C ALA A 222 6.55 -6.45 9.06
N CYS A 223 6.45 -6.37 7.72
CA CYS A 223 6.64 -7.50 6.82
C CYS A 223 7.89 -7.42 5.95
N ASP A 224 8.79 -6.45 6.15
CA ASP A 224 9.99 -6.25 5.32
C ASP A 224 10.97 -7.45 5.37
#